data_AF-A0AAN8GYG1-F1
#
_entry.id   AF-A0AAN8GYG1-F1
#
_cell.length_a   1.000
_cell.length_b   1.000
_cell.length_c   1.000
_cell.angle_alpha   90.00
_cell.angle_beta   90.00
_cell.angle_gamma   90.00
#
_symmetry.space_group_name_H-M   'P 1'
#
loop_
_entity.id
_entity.type
_entity.pdbx_description
1 polymer ?
#
loop_
_entity_poly.entity_id
_entity_poly.type
_entity_poly.pdbx_seq_one_letter_code
_entity_poly.pdbx_strand_id
1 'polypeptide(L)'
;MGEVCAKGYCAQLLILTRVGQLLYRTVARRSSDPSVSEFSGDHENAMERGCCSRLLELHAGTRWTVSYRPSSCPLGRDCTPLRPGYYSTALLSPPSYYLSQGVDLSGIEVIENDLLLISRARLEVENQAKRLLEQGMEIQNPTQVGTALQVFYNLGSLRETISSVVGGYRTTIKDNINSAVDIKGLTQPTNPRAAPGRAVLPTPGNTAAFRAALWTHLEKLMDQICAACRQVQHLQKVLLKKRDPVTHVCFIDEIIKDGQPDILYTFWTDVTSTLSEQFHRATEASSFLKQAFEGEYPKLLRLYNELWRRLQQYSASLQGALTSGAGIEASLDISATESDTQDLFTHGKQDYSPEKALKDSLQPYESAYLSKSLSRLFDPINLVFPMGGRNPPSNDELDSIIKTIGSELNVASVDPNLALAVSKNVAKTVQLFCVKSEQLLCTQGECSQVIGPLTEGQRRNVAVVNSLYRLQQAVNKIVSGPGVCAPPAAEALSSCLEAVQVLMSSAVQPLLQSVSDSIEAIIITLHQEDFSGPLSNP
;
A
#
# COMPACT_ATOMS: atom_id res chain seq x y z
N MET A 1 -1.32 -31.66 19.53
CA MET A 1 -0.80 -30.64 20.45
C MET A 1 -0.60 -31.17 21.87
N GLY A 2 -1.61 -31.78 22.50
CA GLY A 2 -1.49 -32.32 23.87
C GLY A 2 -0.33 -33.31 24.08
N GLU A 3 -0.09 -34.21 23.11
CA GLU A 3 1.02 -35.18 23.19
C GLU A 3 2.42 -34.57 23.10
N VAL A 4 2.61 -33.45 22.39
CA VAL A 4 3.95 -32.87 22.17
C VAL A 4 4.33 -31.97 23.34
N CYS A 5 3.40 -31.15 23.84
CA CYS A 5 3.59 -30.45 25.11
C CYS A 5 3.77 -31.43 26.28
N ALA A 6 3.00 -32.53 26.31
CA ALA A 6 3.17 -33.57 27.33
C ALA A 6 4.53 -34.27 27.24
N LYS A 7 5.05 -34.55 26.04
CA LYS A 7 6.39 -35.16 25.87
C LYS A 7 7.52 -34.22 26.31
N GLY A 8 7.44 -32.93 25.97
CA GLY A 8 8.40 -31.91 26.43
C GLY A 8 8.37 -31.72 27.96
N TYR A 9 7.18 -31.62 28.55
CA TYR A 9 7.03 -31.52 30.01
C TYR A 9 7.47 -32.79 30.73
N CYS A 10 7.14 -33.98 30.21
CA CYS A 10 7.58 -35.26 30.79
C CYS A 10 9.09 -35.39 30.80
N ALA A 11 9.78 -34.98 29.72
CA ALA A 11 11.24 -34.98 29.68
C ALA A 11 11.83 -34.01 30.73
N GLN A 12 11.26 -32.82 30.88
CA GLN A 12 11.74 -31.81 31.83
C GLN A 12 11.45 -32.17 33.29
N LEU A 13 10.32 -32.82 33.58
CA LEU A 13 10.03 -33.43 34.88
C LEU A 13 10.96 -34.61 35.18
N LEU A 14 11.28 -35.44 34.19
CA LEU A 14 12.26 -36.53 34.33
C LEU A 14 13.65 -36.01 34.71
N ILE A 15 14.07 -34.90 34.11
CA ILE A 15 15.35 -34.25 34.41
C ILE A 15 15.34 -33.65 35.82
N LEU A 16 14.29 -32.91 36.20
CA LEU A 16 14.17 -32.38 37.57
C LEU A 16 14.15 -33.50 38.61
N THR A 17 13.50 -34.62 38.30
CA THR A 17 13.44 -35.80 39.17
C THR A 17 14.81 -36.48 39.26
N ARG A 18 15.53 -36.64 38.15
CA ARG A 18 16.87 -37.25 38.13
C ARG A 18 17.95 -36.36 38.72
N VAL A 19 17.91 -35.05 38.49
CA VAL A 19 18.78 -34.06 39.14
C VAL A 19 18.50 -34.02 40.64
N GLY A 20 17.23 -34.08 41.05
CA GLY A 20 16.84 -34.24 42.45
C GLY A 20 17.37 -35.53 43.09
N GLN A 21 17.29 -36.67 42.38
CA GLN A 21 17.87 -37.94 42.81
C GLN A 21 19.41 -37.90 42.88
N LEU A 22 20.07 -37.21 41.95
CA LEU A 22 21.53 -37.04 41.96
C LEU A 22 21.97 -36.18 43.14
N LEU A 23 21.29 -35.06 43.38
CA LEU A 23 21.54 -34.19 44.53
C LEU A 23 21.29 -34.94 45.83
N TYR A 24 20.20 -35.72 45.92
CA TYR A 24 19.92 -36.56 47.09
C TYR A 24 21.01 -37.62 47.33
N ARG A 25 21.47 -38.33 46.29
CA ARG A 25 22.58 -39.30 46.40
C ARG A 25 23.91 -38.63 46.79
N THR A 26 24.14 -37.40 46.36
CA THR A 26 25.36 -36.64 46.67
C THR A 26 25.33 -36.12 48.11
N VAL A 27 24.15 -35.73 48.61
CA VAL A 27 23.92 -35.35 50.01
C VAL A 27 23.98 -36.57 50.93
N ALA A 28 23.36 -37.69 50.55
CA ALA A 28 23.40 -38.95 51.30
C ALA A 28 24.82 -39.56 51.40
N ARG A 29 25.68 -39.34 50.39
CA ARG A 29 27.10 -39.72 50.46
C ARG A 29 27.95 -38.79 51.34
N ARG A 30 27.50 -37.57 51.63
CA ARG A 30 28.18 -36.62 52.53
C ARG A 30 27.74 -36.75 53.99
N SER A 31 26.60 -37.36 54.28
CA SER A 31 26.20 -37.74 55.64
C SER A 31 26.79 -39.09 56.00
N SER A 32 28.02 -39.09 56.51
CA SER A 32 28.61 -40.26 57.17
C SER A 32 27.96 -40.45 58.54
N ASP A 33 26.77 -41.04 58.58
CA ASP A 33 26.12 -41.48 59.82
C ASP A 33 25.64 -42.93 59.64
N PRO A 34 26.19 -43.91 60.40
CA PRO A 34 26.05 -45.34 60.09
C PRO A 34 24.72 -45.97 60.56
N SER A 35 23.65 -45.20 60.75
CA SER A 35 22.35 -45.72 61.26
C SER A 35 21.24 -45.86 60.21
N VAL A 36 21.54 -45.81 58.92
CA VAL A 36 20.56 -46.03 57.84
C VAL A 36 21.03 -47.17 56.92
N SER A 37 21.18 -48.35 57.51
CA SER A 37 21.53 -49.58 56.78
C SER A 37 20.44 -50.63 56.94
N GLU A 38 19.18 -50.29 56.67
CA GLU A 38 18.11 -51.30 56.63
C GLU A 38 16.82 -50.81 55.95
N PHE A 39 16.88 -50.20 54.77
CA PHE A 39 15.69 -50.01 53.91
C PHE A 39 16.10 -50.00 52.44
N SER A 40 16.61 -51.13 51.95
CA SER A 40 16.99 -51.35 50.55
C SER A 40 16.31 -52.61 50.05
N GLY A 41 15.10 -52.48 49.52
CA GLY A 41 14.40 -53.60 48.88
C GLY A 41 13.09 -53.21 48.22
N ASP A 42 12.22 -52.48 48.91
CA ASP A 42 10.80 -52.38 48.50
C ASP A 42 10.35 -51.01 47.98
N HIS A 43 11.20 -49.98 48.01
CA HIS A 43 10.82 -48.63 47.55
C HIS A 43 11.03 -48.39 46.05
N GLU A 44 11.80 -49.24 45.36
CA GLU A 44 12.12 -49.04 43.94
C GLU A 44 10.95 -49.41 43.01
N ASN A 45 10.09 -50.35 43.43
CA ASN A 45 8.97 -50.84 42.62
C ASN A 45 7.63 -50.08 42.80
N ALA A 46 7.48 -49.26 43.85
CA ALA A 46 6.22 -48.57 44.13
C ALA A 46 6.04 -47.26 43.33
N MET A 47 7.12 -46.69 42.78
CA MET A 47 7.08 -45.40 42.09
C MET A 47 6.91 -45.51 40.57
N GLU A 48 7.16 -46.69 39.98
CA GLU A 48 7.01 -46.93 38.53
C GLU A 48 5.56 -47.11 38.06
N ARG A 49 4.60 -47.32 38.97
CA ARG A 49 3.19 -47.51 38.60
C ARG A 49 2.26 -46.64 39.43
N GLY A 50 1.99 -45.43 38.92
CA GLY A 50 0.66 -44.82 39.07
C GLY A 50 0.45 -43.72 40.10
N CYS A 51 1.29 -42.69 40.19
CA CYS A 51 1.00 -41.48 40.98
C CYS A 51 1.50 -40.16 40.36
N CYS A 52 1.07 -39.82 39.15
CA CYS A 52 1.33 -38.49 38.55
C CYS A 52 0.30 -37.40 38.89
N SER A 53 -0.67 -37.63 39.79
CA SER A 53 -1.79 -36.68 39.97
C SER A 53 -1.90 -36.01 41.34
N ARG A 54 -0.89 -36.06 42.23
CA ARG A 54 -1.10 -35.57 43.62
C ARG A 54 0.12 -34.99 44.35
N LEU A 55 1.00 -34.26 43.68
CA LEU A 55 2.19 -33.67 44.31
C LEU A 55 2.46 -32.24 43.87
N LEU A 56 1.50 -31.33 44.10
CA LEU A 56 1.71 -29.89 44.02
C LEU A 56 0.88 -29.17 45.09
N GLU A 57 1.29 -29.31 46.35
CA GLU A 57 1.06 -28.28 47.38
C GLU A 57 2.40 -28.05 48.08
N LEU A 58 3.13 -27.03 47.63
CA LEU A 58 4.33 -26.54 48.30
C LEU A 58 3.89 -25.43 49.25
N HIS A 59 3.62 -25.79 50.52
CA HIS A 59 3.52 -24.81 51.58
C HIS A 59 4.93 -24.40 52.04
N ALA A 60 5.17 -23.10 52.06
CA ALA A 60 6.39 -22.49 52.54
C ALA A 60 6.58 -22.76 54.06
N GLY A 61 7.77 -23.25 54.42
CA GLY A 61 8.34 -23.05 55.75
C GLY A 61 8.11 -24.15 56.80
N THR A 62 9.24 -24.63 57.35
CA THR A 62 9.46 -25.24 58.68
C THR A 62 9.04 -26.70 58.99
N ARG A 63 10.09 -27.50 59.27
CA ARG A 63 10.25 -28.69 60.16
C ARG A 63 9.46 -29.98 59.87
N TRP A 64 10.22 -31.08 59.86
CA TRP A 64 9.80 -32.46 59.62
C TRP A 64 9.04 -33.07 60.80
N THR A 65 7.80 -33.55 60.57
CA THR A 65 7.17 -34.64 61.31
C THR A 65 6.13 -35.34 60.43
N VAL A 66 6.21 -36.67 60.29
CA VAL A 66 5.28 -37.51 59.55
C VAL A 66 4.16 -37.98 60.48
N SER A 67 2.90 -37.78 60.11
CA SER A 67 1.75 -38.44 60.76
C SER A 67 0.74 -38.86 59.70
N TYR A 68 0.43 -40.17 59.68
CA TYR A 68 -0.51 -40.82 58.76
C TYR A 68 -1.93 -40.82 59.37
N ARG A 69 -2.95 -40.40 58.61
CA ARG A 69 -4.35 -40.84 58.83
C ARG A 69 -5.12 -40.91 57.50
N PRO A 70 -5.82 -42.01 57.21
CA PRO A 70 -6.73 -42.12 56.08
C PRO A 70 -8.18 -41.83 56.49
N SER A 71 -8.92 -41.03 55.72
CA SER A 71 -10.38 -40.94 55.85
C SER A 71 -11.06 -40.51 54.54
N SER A 72 -11.56 -41.53 53.84
CA SER A 72 -12.93 -41.68 53.31
C SER A 72 -13.63 -40.54 52.56
N CYS A 73 -13.89 -40.77 51.27
CA CYS A 73 -14.94 -40.13 50.47
C CYS A 73 -16.35 -40.55 50.93
N PRO A 74 -17.36 -39.68 50.75
CA PRO A 74 -18.72 -40.16 50.51
C PRO A 74 -19.36 -39.54 49.23
N LEU A 75 -19.89 -40.43 48.38
CA LEU A 75 -21.06 -40.24 47.47
C LEU A 75 -20.86 -39.19 46.33
N GLY A 76 -21.05 -39.44 45.04
CA GLY A 76 -21.80 -40.45 44.31
C GLY A 76 -22.53 -39.76 43.14
N ARG A 77 -22.20 -40.15 41.89
CA ARG A 77 -22.86 -39.90 40.59
C ARG A 77 -22.34 -38.77 39.66
N ASP A 78 -22.28 -39.19 38.40
CA ASP A 78 -22.27 -38.45 37.12
C ASP A 78 -20.98 -37.78 36.62
N CYS A 79 -20.05 -38.61 36.13
CA CYS A 79 -19.03 -38.21 35.17
C CYS A 79 -19.67 -37.94 33.79
N THR A 80 -19.98 -36.68 33.49
CA THR A 80 -20.11 -36.20 32.11
C THR A 80 -18.74 -35.69 31.62
N PRO A 81 -18.37 -35.86 30.34
CA PRO A 81 -17.10 -35.39 29.84
C PRO A 81 -17.12 -33.85 29.71
N LEU A 82 -16.42 -33.16 30.60
CA LEU A 82 -16.18 -31.73 30.51
C LEU A 82 -15.33 -31.39 29.27
N ARG A 83 -15.78 -30.36 28.54
CA ARG A 83 -15.30 -29.90 27.24
C ARG A 83 -13.77 -29.71 27.15
N PRO A 84 -13.16 -29.89 25.95
CA PRO A 84 -11.71 -29.83 25.72
C PRO A 84 -11.13 -28.39 25.68
N GLY A 85 -11.57 -27.50 26.57
CA GLY A 85 -11.22 -26.06 26.53
C GLY A 85 -10.26 -25.56 27.60
N TYR A 86 -10.01 -26.32 28.67
CA TYR A 86 -9.36 -25.78 29.89
C TYR A 86 -7.97 -26.33 30.22
N TYR A 87 -7.41 -27.24 29.41
CA TYR A 87 -6.10 -27.84 29.69
C TYR A 87 -4.90 -27.07 29.11
N SER A 88 -5.10 -25.98 28.37
CA SER A 88 -3.99 -25.32 27.64
C SER A 88 -3.29 -24.20 28.40
N THR A 89 -3.85 -23.70 29.50
CA THR A 89 -3.35 -22.49 30.18
C THR A 89 -2.59 -22.74 31.49
N ALA A 90 -2.64 -23.95 32.06
CA ALA A 90 -1.90 -24.29 33.29
C ALA A 90 -0.53 -24.98 33.03
N LEU A 91 -0.18 -25.28 31.78
CA LEU A 91 1.00 -26.08 31.40
C LEU A 91 2.16 -25.26 30.82
N LEU A 92 2.25 -23.97 31.13
CA LEU A 92 3.30 -23.08 30.63
C LEU A 92 3.77 -22.14 31.75
N SER A 93 4.27 -22.72 32.84
CA SER A 93 4.92 -21.94 33.89
C SER A 93 6.38 -21.62 33.51
N PRO A 94 6.85 -20.36 33.72
CA PRO A 94 8.22 -19.93 33.41
C PRO A 94 9.39 -20.44 34.27
N PRO A 95 9.27 -21.21 35.39
CA PRO A 95 10.45 -21.57 36.19
C PRO A 95 11.44 -22.53 35.52
N SER A 96 11.03 -23.24 34.47
CA SER A 96 11.77 -24.41 33.96
C SER A 96 12.95 -24.07 33.02
N TYR A 97 12.98 -22.85 32.46
CA TYR A 97 14.03 -22.40 31.52
C TYR A 97 15.25 -21.82 32.23
N TYR A 98 15.08 -21.22 33.41
CA TYR A 98 16.17 -20.59 34.16
C TYR A 98 17.21 -21.57 34.73
N LEU A 99 16.86 -22.86 34.84
CA LEU A 99 17.75 -23.87 35.41
C LEU A 99 18.86 -24.35 34.46
N SER A 100 18.72 -24.17 33.14
CA SER A 100 19.74 -24.62 32.16
C SER A 100 20.65 -23.51 31.64
N GLN A 101 20.30 -22.22 31.83
CA GLN A 101 21.16 -21.09 31.43
C GLN A 101 22.07 -20.57 32.55
N GLY A 102 21.76 -20.85 33.82
CA GLY A 102 22.52 -20.31 34.97
C GLY A 102 23.69 -21.16 35.46
N VAL A 103 23.79 -22.43 35.04
CA VAL A 103 24.82 -23.38 35.52
C VAL A 103 25.28 -24.24 34.35
N ASP A 104 26.59 -24.23 34.07
CA ASP A 104 27.20 -25.12 33.08
C ASP A 104 27.20 -26.56 33.63
N LEU A 105 26.33 -27.39 33.09
CA LEU A 105 26.20 -28.82 33.42
C LEU A 105 26.94 -29.72 32.41
N SER A 106 27.74 -29.12 31.52
CA SER A 106 28.53 -29.85 30.52
C SER A 106 29.61 -30.71 31.20
N GLY A 107 29.81 -31.95 30.73
CA GLY A 107 30.80 -32.88 31.29
C GLY A 107 30.30 -33.83 32.38
N ILE A 108 28.99 -33.81 32.70
CA ILE A 108 28.36 -34.82 33.56
C ILE A 108 27.75 -35.90 32.67
N GLU A 109 28.46 -37.04 32.51
CA GLU A 109 28.05 -38.17 31.63
C GLU A 109 26.60 -38.64 31.84
N VAL A 110 26.07 -38.51 33.07
CA VAL A 110 24.70 -38.91 33.42
C VAL A 110 23.64 -37.97 32.82
N ILE A 111 23.98 -36.71 32.55
CA ILE A 111 23.05 -35.67 32.10
C ILE A 111 23.26 -35.33 30.62
N GLU A 112 24.41 -35.66 30.02
CA GLU A 112 24.72 -35.40 28.60
C GLU A 112 23.70 -36.01 27.63
N ASN A 113 23.28 -37.26 27.85
CA ASN A 113 22.24 -37.89 27.03
C ASN A 113 20.89 -37.17 27.16
N ASP A 114 20.56 -36.70 28.36
CA ASP A 114 19.32 -35.95 28.61
C ASP A 114 19.39 -34.55 27.98
N LEU A 115 20.56 -33.88 28.00
CA LEU A 115 20.79 -32.60 27.30
C LEU A 115 20.62 -32.71 25.79
N LEU A 116 21.13 -33.79 25.18
CA LEU A 116 20.91 -34.07 23.76
C LEU A 116 19.43 -34.28 23.43
N LEU A 117 18.71 -35.00 24.29
CA LEU A 117 17.26 -35.20 24.13
C LEU A 117 16.47 -33.89 24.25
N ILE A 118 16.82 -33.02 25.22
CA ILE A 118 16.21 -31.68 25.36
C ILE A 118 16.49 -30.84 24.12
N SER A 119 17.74 -30.82 23.63
CA SER A 119 18.12 -30.05 22.44
C SER A 119 17.32 -30.51 21.22
N ARG A 120 17.16 -31.83 21.03
CA ARG A 120 16.36 -32.39 19.94
C ARG A 120 14.88 -32.07 20.08
N ALA A 121 14.33 -32.17 21.29
CA ALA A 121 12.93 -31.82 21.57
C ALA A 121 12.67 -30.32 21.33
N ARG A 122 13.60 -29.45 21.73
CA ARG A 122 13.54 -28.01 21.46
C ARG A 122 13.47 -27.73 19.95
N LEU A 123 14.38 -28.33 19.18
CA LEU A 123 14.40 -28.18 17.73
C LEU A 123 13.11 -28.69 17.07
N GLU A 124 12.53 -29.79 17.57
CA GLU A 124 11.26 -30.31 17.07
C GLU A 124 10.09 -29.37 17.36
N VAL A 125 10.00 -28.85 18.58
CA VAL A 125 8.98 -27.87 18.98
C VAL A 125 9.09 -26.59 18.16
N GLU A 126 10.31 -26.10 17.94
CA GLU A 126 10.58 -24.91 17.12
C GLU A 126 10.14 -25.11 15.67
N ASN A 127 10.46 -26.26 15.06
CA ASN A 127 10.04 -26.59 13.71
C ASN A 127 8.51 -26.73 13.58
N GLN A 128 7.85 -27.31 14.58
CA GLN A 128 6.38 -27.40 14.60
C GLN A 128 5.74 -26.03 14.74
N ALA A 129 6.27 -25.17 15.64
CA ALA A 129 5.80 -23.80 15.81
C ALA A 129 5.99 -22.98 14.54
N LYS A 130 7.11 -23.16 13.82
CA LYS A 130 7.38 -22.50 12.54
C LYS A 130 6.35 -22.88 11.48
N ARG A 131 6.07 -24.17 11.30
CA ARG A 131 5.03 -24.63 10.36
C ARG A 131 3.64 -24.12 10.72
N LEU A 132 3.32 -24.11 12.02
CA LEU A 132 2.05 -23.58 12.52
C LEU A 132 1.93 -22.06 12.25
N LEU A 133 3.03 -21.33 12.40
CA LEU A 133 3.08 -19.90 12.10
C LEU A 133 2.92 -19.65 10.59
N GLU A 134 3.67 -20.36 9.74
CA GLU A 134 3.58 -20.25 8.28
C GLU A 134 2.17 -20.54 7.79
N GLN A 135 1.58 -21.66 8.23
CA GLN A 135 0.20 -22.02 7.87
C GLN A 135 -0.79 -20.98 8.40
N GLY A 136 -0.66 -20.59 9.67
CA GLY A 136 -1.53 -19.59 10.30
C GLY A 136 -1.50 -18.23 9.59
N MET A 137 -0.32 -17.83 9.09
CA MET A 137 -0.12 -16.60 8.31
C MET A 137 -0.69 -16.71 6.89
N GLU A 138 -0.62 -17.87 6.26
CA GLU A 138 -1.19 -18.13 4.94
C GLU A 138 -2.72 -18.07 4.96
N ILE A 139 -3.36 -18.74 5.93
CA ILE A 139 -4.83 -18.75 6.07
C ILE A 139 -5.38 -17.62 6.94
N GLN A 140 -4.53 -16.68 7.39
CA GLN A 140 -4.88 -15.55 8.26
C GLN A 140 -5.64 -15.95 9.54
N ASN A 141 -5.24 -17.06 10.18
CA ASN A 141 -5.88 -17.58 11.38
C ASN A 141 -5.23 -17.00 12.65
N PRO A 142 -5.89 -16.07 13.38
CA PRO A 142 -5.30 -15.39 14.53
C PRO A 142 -4.99 -16.33 15.69
N THR A 143 -5.71 -17.45 15.81
CA THR A 143 -5.49 -18.44 16.87
C THR A 143 -4.21 -19.23 16.63
N GLN A 144 -3.98 -19.68 15.39
CA GLN A 144 -2.76 -20.42 15.04
C GLN A 144 -1.53 -19.54 15.15
N VAL A 145 -1.58 -18.33 14.59
CA VAL A 145 -0.50 -17.33 14.70
C VAL A 145 -0.23 -17.02 16.17
N GLY A 146 -1.27 -16.71 16.95
CA GLY A 146 -1.12 -16.39 18.37
C GLY A 146 -0.57 -17.55 19.21
N THR A 147 -0.86 -18.80 18.84
CA THR A 147 -0.32 -19.99 19.52
C THR A 147 1.16 -20.19 19.19
N ALA A 148 1.52 -20.08 17.91
CA ALA A 148 2.91 -20.20 17.50
C ALA A 148 3.79 -19.10 18.13
N LEU A 149 3.31 -17.84 18.14
CA LEU A 149 4.02 -16.73 18.77
C LEU A 149 4.23 -16.94 20.27
N GLN A 150 3.27 -17.52 20.98
CA GLN A 150 3.45 -17.85 22.40
C GLN A 150 4.56 -18.90 22.61
N VAL A 151 4.65 -19.90 21.73
CA VAL A 151 5.74 -20.89 21.80
C VAL A 151 7.10 -20.21 21.61
N PHE A 152 7.23 -19.32 20.62
CA PHE A 152 8.47 -18.57 20.39
C PHE A 152 8.82 -17.60 21.52
N TYR A 153 7.83 -16.98 22.15
CA TYR A 153 8.00 -16.17 23.36
C TYR A 153 8.61 -16.99 24.49
N ASN A 154 8.02 -18.16 24.77
CA ASN A 154 8.48 -19.05 25.84
C ASN A 154 9.89 -19.63 25.57
N LEU A 155 10.28 -19.76 24.30
CA LEU A 155 11.61 -20.19 23.87
C LEU A 155 12.64 -19.05 23.84
N GLY A 156 12.23 -17.80 24.12
CA GLY A 156 13.09 -16.62 24.08
C GLY A 156 13.49 -16.18 22.66
N SER A 157 12.84 -16.70 21.61
CA SER A 157 13.19 -16.46 20.20
C SER A 157 12.11 -15.70 19.41
N LEU A 158 11.20 -15.02 20.10
CA LEU A 158 10.09 -14.27 19.48
C LEU A 158 10.59 -13.19 18.50
N ARG A 159 11.54 -12.36 18.93
CA ARG A 159 12.08 -11.24 18.13
C ARG A 159 12.75 -11.73 16.85
N GLU A 160 13.61 -12.72 16.97
CA GLU A 160 14.34 -13.31 15.84
C GLU A 160 13.37 -13.94 14.82
N THR A 161 12.37 -14.67 15.32
CA THR A 161 11.33 -15.28 14.48
C THR A 161 10.53 -14.23 13.71
N ILE A 162 10.08 -13.16 14.35
CA ILE A 162 9.31 -12.10 13.69
C ILE A 162 10.17 -11.37 12.65
N SER A 163 11.41 -11.04 13.00
CA SER A 163 12.36 -10.43 12.06
C SER A 163 12.61 -11.33 10.86
N SER A 164 12.75 -12.65 11.07
CA SER A 164 12.92 -13.62 10.00
C SER A 164 11.69 -13.73 9.10
N VAL A 165 10.47 -13.71 9.66
CA VAL A 165 9.22 -13.79 8.89
C VAL A 165 9.02 -12.52 8.06
N VAL A 166 9.17 -11.34 8.66
CA VAL A 166 9.06 -10.05 7.95
C VAL A 166 10.16 -9.92 6.89
N GLY A 167 11.40 -10.32 7.20
CA GLY A 167 12.51 -10.36 6.25
C GLY A 167 12.28 -11.33 5.08
N GLY A 168 11.62 -12.47 5.33
CA GLY A 168 11.19 -13.41 4.30
C GLY A 168 10.21 -12.78 3.30
N TYR A 169 9.21 -12.04 3.79
CA TYR A 169 8.29 -11.27 2.93
C TYR A 169 9.01 -10.18 2.13
N ARG A 170 9.95 -9.44 2.74
CA ARG A 170 10.76 -8.44 2.04
C ARG A 170 11.56 -9.06 0.90
N THR A 171 12.22 -10.20 1.14
CA THR A 171 12.99 -10.93 0.14
C THR A 171 12.10 -11.42 -1.00
N THR A 172 10.94 -12.00 -0.66
CA THR A 172 9.97 -12.48 -1.64
C THR A 172 9.44 -11.36 -2.53
N ILE A 173 9.11 -10.19 -1.95
CA ILE A 173 8.69 -9.01 -2.72
C ILE A 173 9.83 -8.55 -3.64
N LYS A 174 11.06 -8.47 -3.15
CA LYS A 174 12.22 -8.10 -3.97
C LYS A 174 12.41 -9.01 -5.18
N ASP A 175 12.30 -10.33 -4.99
CA ASP A 175 12.41 -11.31 -6.07
C ASP A 175 11.26 -11.19 -7.07
N ASN A 176 10.04 -10.97 -6.58
CA ASN A 176 8.87 -10.73 -7.43
C ASN A 176 9.01 -9.44 -8.25
N ILE A 177 9.51 -8.35 -7.65
CA ILE A 177 9.76 -7.08 -8.37
C ILE A 177 10.79 -7.34 -9.49
N ASN A 178 11.91 -7.98 -9.17
CA ASN A 178 12.96 -8.30 -10.14
C ASN A 178 12.41 -9.15 -11.30
N SER A 179 11.60 -10.16 -10.98
CA SER A 179 10.98 -11.02 -11.99
C SER A 179 9.94 -10.30 -12.85
N ALA A 180 9.22 -9.32 -12.29
CA ALA A 180 8.18 -8.59 -13.02
C ALA A 180 8.76 -7.64 -14.07
N VAL A 181 9.93 -7.07 -13.81
CA VAL A 181 10.62 -6.12 -14.71
C VAL A 181 11.75 -6.77 -15.53
N ASP A 182 11.99 -8.08 -15.39
CA ASP A 182 13.02 -8.78 -16.16
C ASP A 182 12.63 -8.93 -17.64
N ILE A 183 13.37 -8.24 -18.50
CA ILE A 183 13.18 -8.21 -19.94
C ILE A 183 13.32 -9.61 -20.55
N LYS A 184 14.18 -10.47 -20.00
CA LYS A 184 14.38 -11.83 -20.51
C LYS A 184 13.15 -12.69 -20.27
N GLY A 185 12.56 -12.60 -19.08
CA GLY A 185 11.28 -13.22 -18.76
C GLY A 185 10.10 -12.67 -19.59
N LEU A 186 10.08 -11.36 -19.85
CA LEU A 186 9.01 -10.69 -20.60
C LEU A 186 9.01 -10.94 -22.11
N THR A 187 10.13 -11.40 -22.66
CA THR A 187 10.30 -11.63 -24.11
C THR A 187 10.27 -13.09 -24.52
N GLN A 188 10.19 -14.01 -23.54
CA GLN A 188 10.17 -15.43 -23.81
C GLN A 188 8.78 -15.85 -24.33
N PRO A 189 8.67 -16.54 -25.49
CA PRO A 189 7.39 -17.01 -25.97
C PRO A 189 6.81 -18.05 -25.01
N THR A 190 5.52 -17.93 -24.69
CA THR A 190 4.74 -18.87 -23.86
C THR A 190 4.62 -20.27 -24.47
N ASN A 191 5.23 -20.51 -25.64
CA ASN A 191 5.19 -21.78 -26.38
C ASN A 191 6.60 -22.41 -26.47
N PRO A 192 6.82 -23.61 -25.91
CA PRO A 192 8.15 -24.23 -25.80
C PRO A 192 8.68 -24.86 -27.11
N ARG A 193 8.16 -24.46 -28.28
CA ARG A 193 8.63 -24.97 -29.60
C ARG A 193 9.74 -24.13 -30.23
N ALA A 194 10.20 -23.07 -29.58
CA ALA A 194 11.37 -22.32 -30.02
C ALA A 194 12.64 -22.96 -29.45
N ALA A 195 13.60 -23.25 -30.32
CA ALA A 195 14.88 -23.87 -29.97
C ALA A 195 15.61 -23.12 -28.85
N PRO A 196 16.31 -23.82 -27.92
CA PRO A 196 17.06 -23.17 -26.85
C PRO A 196 18.16 -22.29 -27.42
N GLY A 197 18.21 -21.00 -27.04
CA GLY A 197 19.35 -20.12 -27.35
C GLY A 197 19.04 -18.79 -28.06
N ARG A 198 17.78 -18.48 -28.39
CA ARG A 198 17.40 -17.15 -28.92
C ARG A 198 16.64 -16.34 -27.87
N ALA A 199 17.35 -15.53 -27.08
CA ALA A 199 16.71 -14.41 -26.40
C ALA A 199 16.23 -13.42 -27.48
N VAL A 200 14.93 -13.39 -27.74
CA VAL A 200 14.34 -12.45 -28.69
C VAL A 200 14.26 -11.10 -27.99
N LEU A 201 15.27 -10.25 -28.16
CA LEU A 201 15.17 -8.85 -27.74
C LEU A 201 13.92 -8.22 -28.38
N PRO A 202 13.26 -7.24 -27.73
CA PRO A 202 12.10 -6.58 -28.32
C PRO A 202 12.52 -5.94 -29.65
N THR A 203 12.15 -6.53 -30.77
CA THR A 203 12.25 -5.90 -32.08
C THR A 203 11.01 -5.06 -32.32
N PRO A 204 11.05 -4.03 -33.20
CA PRO A 204 9.91 -3.14 -33.44
C PRO A 204 8.58 -3.86 -33.74
N GLY A 205 8.62 -5.07 -34.30
CA GLY A 205 7.44 -5.91 -34.57
C GLY A 205 6.86 -6.70 -33.38
N ASN A 206 7.54 -6.79 -32.22
CA ASN A 206 7.10 -7.55 -31.05
C ASN A 206 6.81 -6.68 -29.80
N THR A 207 6.80 -5.36 -29.97
CA THR A 207 6.61 -4.39 -28.86
C THR A 207 5.23 -4.49 -28.20
N ALA A 208 4.17 -4.80 -28.95
CA ALA A 208 2.83 -4.95 -28.39
C ALA A 208 2.70 -6.17 -27.45
N ALA A 209 3.25 -7.32 -27.85
CA ALA A 209 3.23 -8.53 -27.02
C ALA A 209 4.08 -8.35 -25.75
N PHE A 210 5.25 -7.73 -25.88
CA PHE A 210 6.09 -7.34 -24.75
C PHE A 210 5.33 -6.45 -23.76
N ARG A 211 4.65 -5.40 -24.24
CA ARG A 211 3.86 -4.50 -23.37
C ARG A 211 2.71 -5.23 -22.70
N ALA A 212 2.00 -6.11 -23.41
CA ALA A 212 0.94 -6.92 -22.82
C ALA A 212 1.48 -7.79 -21.67
N ALA A 213 2.58 -8.52 -21.90
CA ALA A 213 3.23 -9.34 -20.87
C ALA A 213 3.70 -8.50 -19.66
N LEU A 214 4.31 -7.34 -19.91
CA LEU A 214 4.76 -6.41 -18.87
C LEU A 214 3.61 -5.99 -17.95
N TRP A 215 2.49 -5.53 -18.51
CA TRP A 215 1.37 -5.07 -17.71
C TRP A 215 0.70 -6.21 -16.93
N THR A 216 0.58 -7.40 -17.51
CA THR A 216 0.09 -8.59 -16.79
C THR A 216 1.01 -8.99 -15.64
N HIS A 217 2.34 -8.92 -15.83
CA HIS A 217 3.30 -9.20 -14.76
C HIS A 217 3.24 -8.14 -13.65
N LEU A 218 3.06 -6.85 -14.01
CA LEU A 218 2.89 -5.77 -13.03
C LEU A 218 1.58 -5.89 -12.24
N GLU A 219 0.47 -6.29 -12.87
CA GLU A 219 -0.78 -6.60 -12.18
C GLU A 219 -0.58 -7.71 -11.12
N LYS A 220 0.08 -8.80 -11.51
CA LYS A 220 0.43 -9.91 -10.60
C LYS A 220 1.35 -9.45 -9.47
N LEU A 221 2.31 -8.56 -9.76
CA LEU A 221 3.19 -7.97 -8.74
C LEU A 221 2.38 -7.18 -7.71
N MET A 222 1.42 -6.35 -8.14
CA MET A 222 0.56 -5.61 -7.21
C MET A 222 -0.25 -6.54 -6.31
N ASP A 223 -0.76 -7.66 -6.84
CA ASP A 223 -1.45 -8.67 -6.05
C ASP A 223 -0.55 -9.31 -4.99
N GLN A 224 0.69 -9.64 -5.36
CA GLN A 224 1.68 -10.22 -4.45
C GLN A 224 2.09 -9.24 -3.33
N ILE A 225 2.32 -7.97 -3.67
CA ILE A 225 2.59 -6.91 -2.69
C ILE A 225 1.40 -6.76 -1.74
N CYS A 226 0.16 -6.71 -2.28
CA CYS A 226 -1.05 -6.61 -1.47
C CYS A 226 -1.18 -7.79 -0.48
N ALA A 227 -0.97 -9.02 -0.95
CA ALA A 227 -1.04 -10.22 -0.11
C ALA A 227 -0.01 -10.19 1.04
N ALA A 228 1.25 -9.86 0.71
CA ALA A 228 2.32 -9.77 1.71
C ALA A 228 2.04 -8.66 2.75
N CYS A 229 1.56 -7.48 2.31
CA CYS A 229 1.18 -6.40 3.22
C CYS A 229 0.07 -6.83 4.18
N ARG A 230 -0.96 -7.52 3.68
CA ARG A 230 -2.06 -8.05 4.52
C ARG A 230 -1.55 -9.05 5.56
N GLN A 231 -0.60 -9.91 5.18
CA GLN A 231 0.01 -10.88 6.08
C GLN A 231 0.81 -10.19 7.19
N VAL A 232 1.64 -9.21 6.86
CA VAL A 232 2.41 -8.43 7.86
C VAL A 232 1.48 -7.64 8.79
N GLN A 233 0.42 -7.03 8.25
CA GLN A 233 -0.62 -6.36 9.06
C GLN A 233 -1.35 -7.34 10.00
N HIS A 234 -1.67 -8.54 9.52
CA HIS A 234 -2.27 -9.59 10.34
C HIS A 234 -1.36 -10.00 11.51
N LEU A 235 -0.06 -10.20 11.23
CA LEU A 235 0.95 -10.51 12.26
C LEU A 235 1.01 -9.42 13.32
N GLN A 236 1.13 -8.15 12.91
CA GLN A 236 1.17 -7.01 13.83
C GLN A 236 -0.09 -6.95 14.70
N LYS A 237 -1.27 -7.20 14.14
CA LYS A 237 -2.52 -7.24 14.92
C LYS A 237 -2.51 -8.35 15.98
N VAL A 238 -2.02 -9.53 15.66
CA VAL A 238 -1.95 -10.63 16.64
C VAL A 238 -0.95 -10.28 17.75
N LEU A 239 0.19 -9.66 17.41
CA LEU A 239 1.19 -9.19 18.36
C LEU A 239 0.67 -8.09 19.29
N LEU A 240 -0.18 -7.19 18.78
CA LEU A 240 -0.86 -6.15 19.57
C LEU A 240 -1.88 -6.74 20.56
N LYS A 241 -2.55 -7.84 20.19
CA LYS A 241 -3.59 -8.47 21.02
C LYS A 241 -3.05 -9.47 22.04
N LYS A 242 -1.94 -10.14 21.74
CA LYS A 242 -1.37 -11.17 22.61
C LYS A 242 -0.58 -10.52 23.74
N ARG A 243 -0.95 -10.89 24.96
CA ARG A 243 -0.28 -10.51 26.20
C ARG A 243 0.30 -11.75 26.85
N ASP A 244 1.46 -11.59 27.47
CA ASP A 244 2.01 -12.63 28.30
C ASP A 244 1.04 -12.92 29.47
N PRO A 245 0.62 -14.18 29.69
CA PRO A 245 -0.32 -14.52 30.76
C PRO A 245 0.23 -14.27 32.18
N VAL A 246 1.53 -14.10 32.35
CA VAL A 246 2.17 -13.91 33.66
C VAL A 246 2.49 -12.44 33.94
N THR A 247 3.14 -11.76 32.99
CA THR A 247 3.58 -10.37 33.12
C THR A 247 2.58 -9.36 32.55
N HIS A 248 1.55 -9.82 31.83
CA HIS A 248 0.55 -9.01 31.13
C HIS A 248 1.10 -8.01 30.10
N VAL A 249 2.40 -8.07 29.78
CA VAL A 249 3.04 -7.22 28.76
C VAL A 249 2.60 -7.68 27.37
N CYS A 250 2.26 -6.74 26.47
CA CYS A 250 1.94 -7.07 25.09
C CYS A 250 3.22 -7.51 24.36
N PHE A 251 3.09 -8.51 23.48
CA PHE A 251 4.24 -8.99 22.71
C PHE A 251 4.86 -7.90 21.83
N ILE A 252 4.05 -6.94 21.36
CA ILE A 252 4.54 -5.80 20.58
C ILE A 252 5.46 -4.88 21.40
N ASP A 253 5.18 -4.69 22.69
CA ASP A 253 5.97 -3.81 23.56
C ASP A 253 7.35 -4.41 23.79
N GLU A 254 7.46 -5.75 23.84
CA GLU A 254 8.75 -6.42 23.89
C GLU A 254 9.61 -6.27 22.65
N ILE A 255 8.98 -6.05 21.49
CA ILE A 255 9.68 -5.87 20.21
C ILE A 255 10.12 -4.40 20.05
N ILE A 256 9.29 -3.45 20.49
CA ILE A 256 9.52 -2.01 20.35
C ILE A 256 10.38 -1.42 21.49
N LYS A 257 10.59 -2.17 22.60
CA LYS A 257 11.35 -1.77 23.80
C LYS A 257 12.73 -1.12 23.56
N ASP A 258 13.36 -1.32 22.40
CA ASP A 258 14.69 -0.79 22.06
C ASP A 258 14.66 0.48 21.19
N GLY A 259 13.54 1.21 21.11
CA GLY A 259 13.42 2.41 20.27
C GLY A 259 13.41 2.11 18.76
N GLN A 260 13.13 0.86 18.39
CA GLN A 260 13.03 0.43 17.00
C GLN A 260 11.75 0.96 16.35
N PRO A 261 11.81 1.35 15.06
CA PRO A 261 10.62 1.78 14.35
C PRO A 261 9.61 0.64 14.23
N ASP A 262 8.33 1.01 14.08
CA ASP A 262 7.23 0.06 13.93
C ASP A 262 7.52 -0.96 12.80
N ILE A 263 7.06 -2.20 12.99
CA ILE A 263 7.24 -3.31 12.04
C ILE A 263 6.66 -2.91 10.68
N LEU A 264 5.48 -2.30 10.66
CA LEU A 264 4.86 -1.80 9.43
C LEU A 264 5.64 -0.62 8.83
N TYR A 265 6.14 0.31 9.64
CA TYR A 265 6.94 1.43 9.15
C TYR A 265 8.20 0.94 8.43
N THR A 266 8.97 0.06 9.07
CA THR A 266 10.19 -0.50 8.46
C THR A 266 9.87 -1.33 7.22
N PHE A 267 8.78 -2.09 7.25
CA PHE A 267 8.36 -2.89 6.10
C PHE A 267 7.97 -2.02 4.91
N TRP A 268 7.17 -0.97 5.12
CA TRP A 268 6.74 -0.07 4.06
C TRP A 268 7.89 0.77 3.50
N THR A 269 8.80 1.23 4.35
CA THR A 269 9.98 1.97 3.91
C THR A 269 10.83 1.09 2.99
N ASP A 270 11.07 -0.16 3.37
CA ASP A 270 11.85 -1.10 2.56
C ASP A 270 11.14 -1.48 1.26
N VAL A 271 9.83 -1.75 1.30
CA VAL A 271 9.07 -2.14 0.10
C VAL A 271 9.05 -1.00 -0.92
N THR A 272 8.77 0.23 -0.49
CA THR A 272 8.72 1.40 -1.39
C THR A 272 10.09 1.77 -1.92
N SER A 273 11.14 1.74 -1.08
CA SER A 273 12.53 1.93 -1.50
C SER A 273 12.95 0.88 -2.52
N THR A 274 12.70 -0.42 -2.24
CA THR A 274 13.04 -1.51 -3.16
C THR A 274 12.33 -1.37 -4.50
N LEU A 275 11.03 -1.03 -4.48
CA LEU A 275 10.23 -0.84 -5.68
C LEU A 275 10.76 0.33 -6.53
N SER A 276 11.06 1.45 -5.88
CA SER A 276 11.63 2.64 -6.53
C SER A 276 12.99 2.33 -7.17
N GLU A 277 13.91 1.73 -6.40
CA GLU A 277 15.26 1.41 -6.87
C GLU A 277 15.26 0.40 -8.03
N GLN A 278 14.45 -0.67 -7.94
CA GLN A 278 14.41 -1.67 -9.00
C GLN A 278 13.73 -1.13 -10.27
N PHE A 279 12.66 -0.34 -10.15
CA PHE A 279 12.02 0.27 -11.32
C PHE A 279 12.97 1.25 -12.01
N HIS A 280 13.65 2.09 -11.24
CA HIS A 280 14.65 3.02 -11.77
C HIS A 280 15.78 2.26 -12.48
N ARG A 281 16.40 1.29 -11.79
CA ARG A 281 17.47 0.46 -12.36
C ARG A 281 17.04 -0.27 -13.64
N ALA A 282 15.83 -0.83 -13.68
CA ALA A 282 15.33 -1.55 -14.84
C ALA A 282 15.06 -0.63 -16.04
N THR A 283 14.56 0.59 -15.80
CA THR A 283 14.30 1.57 -16.86
C THR A 283 15.58 2.25 -17.37
N GLU A 284 16.61 2.39 -16.54
CA GLU A 284 17.95 2.79 -17.00
C GLU A 284 18.62 1.71 -17.85
N ALA A 285 18.44 0.44 -17.48
CA ALA A 285 18.99 -0.68 -18.25
C ALA A 285 18.25 -0.94 -19.57
N SER A 286 17.01 -0.44 -19.75
CA SER A 286 16.18 -0.74 -20.91
C SER A 286 15.31 0.41 -21.38
N SER A 287 15.62 0.88 -22.58
CA SER A 287 14.82 1.89 -23.29
C SER A 287 13.39 1.43 -23.58
N PHE A 288 13.14 0.13 -23.78
CA PHE A 288 11.80 -0.40 -24.01
C PHE A 288 10.92 -0.30 -22.76
N LEU A 289 11.46 -0.62 -21.58
CA LEU A 289 10.75 -0.47 -20.31
C LEU A 289 10.50 1.01 -20.02
N LYS A 290 11.53 1.85 -20.22
CA LYS A 290 11.41 3.31 -20.05
C LYS A 290 10.31 3.89 -20.94
N GLN A 291 10.28 3.52 -22.21
CA GLN A 291 9.22 3.96 -23.13
C GLN A 291 7.82 3.47 -22.73
N ALA A 292 7.70 2.25 -22.20
CA ALA A 292 6.42 1.73 -21.73
C ALA A 292 5.92 2.51 -20.50
N PHE A 293 6.79 2.74 -19.51
CA PHE A 293 6.41 3.43 -18.27
C PHE A 293 6.10 4.91 -18.51
N GLU A 294 6.93 5.62 -19.29
CA GLU A 294 6.69 7.03 -19.62
C GLU A 294 5.55 7.24 -20.63
N GLY A 295 5.30 6.27 -21.51
CA GLY A 295 4.27 6.36 -22.55
C GLY A 295 2.87 5.97 -22.07
N GLU A 296 2.80 4.98 -21.18
CA GLU A 296 1.55 4.43 -20.65
C GLU A 296 1.45 4.63 -19.13
N TYR A 297 2.06 5.70 -18.61
CA TYR A 297 2.03 6.10 -17.19
C TYR A 297 0.63 6.03 -16.54
N PRO A 298 -0.47 6.49 -17.18
CA PRO A 298 -1.81 6.37 -16.61
C PRO A 298 -2.22 4.93 -16.24
N LYS A 299 -1.73 3.91 -16.98
CA LYS A 299 -1.97 2.50 -16.64
C LYS A 299 -1.23 2.11 -15.36
N LEU A 300 0.03 2.52 -15.24
CA LEU A 300 0.85 2.28 -14.05
C LEU A 300 0.21 2.94 -12.82
N LEU A 301 -0.17 4.21 -12.94
CA LEU A 301 -0.85 4.94 -11.88
C LEU A 301 -2.16 4.27 -11.44
N ARG A 302 -2.95 3.74 -12.40
CA ARG A 302 -4.16 2.97 -12.10
C ARG A 302 -3.87 1.73 -11.26
N LEU A 303 -2.81 0.99 -11.56
CA LEU A 303 -2.41 -0.20 -10.78
C LEU A 303 -2.04 0.15 -9.34
N TYR A 304 -1.30 1.23 -9.15
CA TYR A 304 -0.93 1.73 -7.82
C TYR A 304 -2.14 2.23 -7.03
N ASN A 305 -3.02 3.01 -7.66
CA ASN A 305 -4.25 3.50 -7.03
C ASN A 305 -5.17 2.34 -6.61
N GLU A 306 -5.26 1.28 -7.42
CA GLU A 306 -6.01 0.08 -7.07
C GLU A 306 -5.38 -0.68 -5.89
N LEU A 307 -4.06 -0.87 -5.91
CA LEU A 307 -3.31 -1.49 -4.81
C LEU A 307 -3.59 -0.74 -3.50
N TRP A 308 -3.44 0.59 -3.52
CA TRP A 308 -3.62 1.43 -2.35
C TRP A 308 -5.06 1.35 -1.80
N ARG A 309 -6.07 1.44 -2.68
CA ARG A 309 -7.48 1.31 -2.29
C ARG A 309 -7.77 -0.04 -1.63
N ARG A 310 -7.23 -1.14 -2.17
CA ARG A 310 -7.38 -2.49 -1.60
C ARG A 310 -6.72 -2.67 -0.23
N LEU A 311 -5.65 -1.94 0.04
CA LEU A 311 -4.97 -1.92 1.33
C LEU A 311 -5.75 -1.09 2.36
N GLN A 312 -6.25 0.09 1.96
CA GLN A 312 -7.10 0.93 2.80
C GLN A 312 -8.40 0.21 3.21
N GLN A 313 -9.08 -0.43 2.26
CA GLN A 313 -10.31 -1.20 2.54
C GLN A 313 -10.07 -2.33 3.54
N TYR A 314 -8.93 -3.03 3.42
CA TYR A 314 -8.56 -4.08 4.36
C TYR A 314 -8.29 -3.50 5.75
N SER A 315 -7.49 -2.42 5.83
CA SER A 315 -7.22 -1.71 7.09
C SER A 315 -8.51 -1.28 7.80
N ALA A 316 -9.44 -0.63 7.09
CA ALA A 316 -10.72 -0.19 7.62
C ALA A 316 -11.61 -1.36 8.09
N SER A 317 -11.67 -2.46 7.33
CA SER A 317 -12.38 -3.69 7.72
C SER A 317 -11.82 -4.29 9.00
N LEU A 318 -10.49 -4.27 9.15
CA LEU A 318 -9.82 -4.75 10.36
C LEU A 318 -10.09 -3.88 11.58
N GLN A 319 -10.26 -2.57 11.42
CA GLN A 319 -10.61 -1.62 12.48
C GLN A 319 -12.05 -1.79 12.95
N GLY A 320 -13.00 -1.96 12.03
CA GLY A 320 -14.41 -2.22 12.36
C GLY A 320 -14.61 -3.52 13.16
N ALA A 321 -13.75 -4.53 12.94
CA ALA A 321 -13.73 -5.76 13.73
C ALA A 321 -13.06 -5.61 15.12
N LEU A 322 -12.34 -4.52 15.39
CA LEU A 322 -11.76 -4.21 16.70
C LEU A 322 -12.76 -3.46 17.59
N THR A 323 -13.52 -2.53 17.03
CA THR A 323 -14.50 -1.71 17.75
C THR A 323 -15.78 -2.48 18.08
N SER A 324 -16.21 -3.40 17.20
CA SER A 324 -17.36 -4.29 17.45
C SER A 324 -17.12 -5.35 18.54
N GLY A 325 -15.88 -5.61 18.94
CA GLY A 325 -15.53 -6.50 20.05
C GLY A 325 -15.40 -5.80 21.41
N ALA A 326 -15.47 -4.47 21.45
CA ALA A 326 -15.25 -3.65 22.65
C ALA A 326 -16.53 -2.92 23.10
N GLY A 327 -17.68 -3.59 23.00
CA GLY A 327 -18.98 -3.00 23.30
C GLY A 327 -19.83 -3.86 24.22
N ILE A 328 -19.45 -3.98 25.50
CA ILE A 328 -20.33 -3.80 26.68
C ILE A 328 -19.41 -3.29 27.80
N GLU A 329 -19.76 -2.16 28.42
CA GLU A 329 -19.06 -1.47 29.52
C GLU A 329 -17.99 -0.42 29.16
N ALA A 330 -18.42 0.66 28.49
CA ALA A 330 -17.94 2.01 28.77
C ALA A 330 -18.87 3.02 28.09
N SER A 331 -20.09 3.18 28.64
CA SER A 331 -20.94 4.33 28.33
C SER A 331 -20.59 5.45 29.30
N LEU A 332 -20.11 6.58 28.78
CA LEU A 332 -20.70 7.92 28.90
C LEU A 332 -19.61 8.99 28.65
N ASP A 333 -20.04 10.00 27.92
CA ASP A 333 -19.51 11.35 27.83
C ASP A 333 -18.48 11.76 26.74
N ILE A 334 -19.04 12.54 25.81
CA ILE A 334 -18.56 13.82 25.26
C ILE A 334 -18.14 13.82 23.78
N SER A 335 -18.92 14.62 23.04
CA SER A 335 -18.65 15.24 21.75
C SER A 335 -17.17 15.57 21.49
N ALA A 336 -16.60 14.95 20.46
CA ALA A 336 -15.40 15.43 19.79
C ALA A 336 -15.55 15.18 18.27
N THR A 337 -15.68 16.30 17.58
CA THR A 337 -15.30 16.60 16.18
C THR A 337 -14.45 15.56 15.45
N GLU A 338 -14.78 15.36 14.18
CA GLU A 338 -13.96 14.78 13.11
C GLU A 338 -12.46 15.12 13.27
N SER A 339 -11.68 14.23 13.89
CA SER A 339 -10.22 14.36 14.03
C SER A 339 -9.66 13.02 14.50
N ASP A 340 -8.76 12.46 13.68
CA ASP A 340 -7.94 11.26 13.94
C ASP A 340 -8.64 9.89 13.95
N THR A 341 -9.07 9.45 12.76
CA THR A 341 -8.93 8.03 12.40
C THR A 341 -7.45 7.65 12.51
N GLN A 342 -7.06 7.07 13.64
CA GLN A 342 -5.70 6.61 13.90
C GLN A 342 -5.28 5.58 12.83
N ASP A 343 -4.48 6.05 11.87
CA ASP A 343 -4.08 5.31 10.68
C ASP A 343 -3.13 4.18 11.10
N LEU A 344 -3.61 2.94 11.06
CA LEU A 344 -2.91 1.74 11.55
C LEU A 344 -1.61 1.43 10.76
N PHE A 345 -1.33 2.20 9.71
CA PHE A 345 -0.08 2.17 8.93
C PHE A 345 1.10 2.80 9.67
N THR A 346 0.83 3.69 10.64
CA THR A 346 1.86 4.41 11.41
C THR A 346 1.38 4.60 12.85
N HIS A 347 1.57 3.60 13.71
CA HIS A 347 1.50 3.85 15.15
C HIS A 347 2.72 4.68 15.56
N GLY A 348 2.62 6.00 15.47
CA GLY A 348 3.60 6.94 16.01
C GLY A 348 3.91 8.12 15.11
N LYS A 349 4.17 9.27 15.73
CA LYS A 349 4.60 10.56 15.16
C LYS A 349 5.81 10.44 14.22
N GLN A 350 5.62 9.99 12.98
CA GLN A 350 6.65 10.03 11.94
C GLN A 350 6.02 10.44 10.60
N ASP A 351 6.59 11.46 9.95
CA ASP A 351 6.09 12.13 8.73
C ASP A 351 6.05 11.24 7.45
N TYR A 352 6.09 9.93 7.59
CA TYR A 352 6.15 8.98 6.48
C TYR A 352 4.76 8.47 6.11
N SER A 353 4.33 8.79 4.89
CA SER A 353 3.13 8.21 4.28
C SER A 353 3.55 7.20 3.20
N PRO A 354 3.19 5.91 3.33
CA PRO A 354 3.48 4.92 2.30
C PRO A 354 2.78 5.23 0.98
N GLU A 355 1.60 5.88 1.00
CA GLU A 355 0.94 6.36 -0.22
C GLU A 355 1.81 7.38 -0.96
N LYS A 356 2.33 8.36 -0.21
CA LYS A 356 3.18 9.41 -0.76
C LYS A 356 4.48 8.82 -1.29
N ALA A 357 5.14 7.94 -0.54
CA ALA A 357 6.37 7.28 -0.97
C ALA A 357 6.17 6.46 -2.26
N LEU A 358 5.04 5.75 -2.40
CA LEU A 358 4.69 5.05 -3.63
C LEU A 358 4.50 6.03 -4.80
N LYS A 359 3.78 7.14 -4.60
CA LYS A 359 3.58 8.17 -5.65
C LYS A 359 4.88 8.86 -6.03
N ASP A 360 5.71 9.20 -5.05
CA ASP A 360 7.02 9.83 -5.25
C ASP A 360 7.95 8.92 -6.09
N SER A 361 7.86 7.60 -5.92
CA SER A 361 8.62 6.63 -6.73
C SER A 361 8.27 6.67 -8.22
N LEU A 362 7.09 7.20 -8.58
CA LEU A 362 6.61 7.28 -9.95
C LEU A 362 6.81 8.65 -10.61
N GLN A 363 7.20 9.66 -9.83
CA GLN A 363 7.35 11.05 -10.28
C GLN A 363 8.21 11.22 -11.54
N PRO A 364 9.35 10.50 -11.74
CA PRO A 364 10.14 10.64 -12.97
C PRO A 364 9.36 10.27 -14.23
N TYR A 365 8.52 9.23 -14.15
CA TYR A 365 7.71 8.77 -15.28
C TYR A 365 6.54 9.72 -15.56
N GLU A 366 5.94 10.28 -14.50
CA GLU A 366 4.91 11.31 -14.63
C GLU A 366 5.44 12.55 -15.34
N SER A 367 6.60 13.06 -14.92
CA SER A 367 7.23 14.23 -15.54
C SER A 367 7.48 14.02 -17.03
N ALA A 368 8.03 12.85 -17.40
CA ALA A 368 8.24 12.48 -18.80
C ALA A 368 6.92 12.33 -19.57
N TYR A 369 5.89 11.74 -18.97
CA TYR A 369 4.57 11.62 -19.58
C TYR A 369 3.93 12.99 -19.84
N LEU A 370 3.97 13.90 -18.85
CA LEU A 370 3.43 15.26 -18.96
C LEU A 370 4.17 16.09 -20.01
N SER A 371 5.49 15.93 -20.12
CA SER A 371 6.26 16.57 -21.19
C SER A 371 5.82 16.08 -22.57
N LYS A 372 5.63 14.77 -22.75
CA LYS A 372 5.17 14.18 -24.02
C LYS A 372 3.70 14.55 -24.31
N SER A 373 2.85 14.63 -23.29
CA SER A 373 1.46 15.09 -23.40
C SER A 373 1.41 16.52 -23.94
N LEU A 374 2.23 17.42 -23.40
CA LEU A 374 2.33 18.79 -23.89
C LEU A 374 2.79 18.86 -25.35
N SER A 375 3.80 18.06 -25.73
CA SER A 375 4.23 17.97 -27.14
C SER A 375 3.10 17.50 -28.06
N ARG A 376 2.41 16.40 -27.70
CA ARG A 376 1.27 15.88 -28.48
C ARG A 376 0.14 16.90 -28.62
N LEU A 377 -0.08 17.74 -27.61
CA LEU A 377 -1.07 18.81 -27.65
C LEU A 377 -0.62 20.00 -28.52
N PHE A 378 0.68 20.31 -28.54
CA PHE A 378 1.25 21.42 -29.32
C PHE A 378 1.43 21.07 -30.80
N ASP A 379 1.74 19.81 -31.14
CA ASP A 379 2.04 19.40 -32.51
C ASP A 379 0.91 19.73 -33.51
N PRO A 380 -0.38 19.42 -33.22
CA PRO A 380 -1.49 19.82 -34.10
C PRO A 380 -1.60 21.33 -34.29
N ILE A 381 -1.36 22.13 -33.25
CA ILE A 381 -1.40 23.59 -33.36
C ILE A 381 -0.29 24.09 -34.28
N ASN A 382 0.93 23.60 -34.09
CA ASN A 382 2.07 24.03 -34.90
C ASN A 382 1.93 23.60 -36.38
N LEU A 383 1.21 22.52 -36.65
CA LEU A 383 0.89 22.08 -38.00
C LEU A 383 -0.13 22.98 -38.69
N VAL A 384 -1.14 23.44 -37.95
CA VAL A 384 -2.22 24.32 -38.45
C VAL A 384 -1.76 25.78 -38.57
N PHE A 385 -0.79 26.20 -37.75
CA PHE A 385 -0.19 27.54 -37.81
C PHE A 385 1.29 27.48 -38.23
N PRO A 386 1.58 27.15 -39.51
CA PRO A 386 2.95 27.15 -40.01
C PRO A 386 3.56 28.56 -39.98
N MET A 387 4.88 28.64 -39.85
CA MET A 387 5.59 29.91 -39.80
C MET A 387 5.32 30.73 -41.07
N GLY A 388 4.72 31.92 -40.92
CA GLY A 388 4.35 32.81 -42.03
C GLY A 388 2.98 32.52 -42.66
N GLY A 389 2.22 31.54 -42.15
CA GLY A 389 0.84 31.31 -42.56
C GLY A 389 -0.06 32.50 -42.21
N ARG A 390 -0.95 32.88 -43.15
CA ARG A 390 -1.92 33.98 -42.96
C ARG A 390 -3.38 33.50 -42.88
N ASN A 391 -3.60 32.20 -43.02
CA ASN A 391 -4.93 31.62 -43.09
C ASN A 391 -5.34 31.09 -41.71
N PRO A 392 -6.58 31.34 -41.29
CA PRO A 392 -7.13 30.73 -40.08
C PRO A 392 -7.34 29.22 -40.26
N PRO A 393 -7.40 28.45 -39.17
CA PRO A 393 -7.65 27.01 -39.18
C PRO A 393 -8.94 26.64 -39.93
N SER A 394 -8.89 25.58 -40.73
CA SER A 394 -10.08 24.93 -41.26
C SER A 394 -10.84 24.17 -40.17
N ASN A 395 -12.09 23.79 -40.46
CA ASN A 395 -12.92 23.03 -39.53
C ASN A 395 -12.34 21.64 -39.20
N ASP A 396 -11.78 20.95 -40.20
CA ASP A 396 -11.21 19.60 -40.01
C ASP A 396 -9.94 19.65 -39.15
N GLU A 397 -9.12 20.69 -39.33
CA GLU A 397 -7.94 20.96 -38.52
C GLU A 397 -8.29 21.26 -37.06
N LEU A 398 -9.35 22.06 -36.82
CA LEU A 398 -9.87 22.32 -35.48
C LEU A 398 -10.39 21.04 -34.82
N ASP A 399 -11.11 20.21 -35.56
CA ASP A 399 -11.63 18.94 -35.03
C ASP A 399 -10.49 17.98 -34.63
N SER A 400 -9.37 18.01 -35.34
CA SER A 400 -8.15 17.27 -34.97
C SER A 400 -7.55 17.75 -33.64
N ILE A 401 -7.47 19.07 -33.44
CA ILE A 401 -7.00 19.68 -32.18
C ILE A 401 -7.94 19.30 -31.02
N ILE A 402 -9.25 19.46 -31.22
CA ILE A 402 -10.30 19.15 -30.23
C ILE A 402 -10.25 17.68 -29.84
N LYS A 403 -10.11 16.78 -30.82
CA LYS A 403 -9.99 15.33 -30.58
C LYS A 403 -8.75 14.99 -29.77
N THR A 404 -7.63 15.65 -30.04
CA THR A 404 -6.38 15.46 -29.29
C THR A 404 -6.56 15.89 -27.83
N ILE A 405 -7.11 17.09 -27.59
CA ILE A 405 -7.43 17.59 -26.24
C ILE A 405 -8.33 16.61 -25.49
N GLY A 406 -9.43 16.18 -26.12
CA GLY A 406 -10.36 15.24 -25.50
C GLY A 406 -9.71 13.89 -25.16
N SER A 407 -8.84 13.39 -26.03
CA SER A 407 -8.13 12.13 -25.80
C SER A 407 -7.15 12.19 -24.62
N GLU A 408 -6.38 13.28 -24.48
CA GLU A 408 -5.44 13.45 -23.37
C GLU A 408 -6.18 13.59 -22.03
N LEU A 409 -7.25 14.37 -21.98
CA LEU A 409 -8.08 14.53 -20.78
C LEU A 409 -8.76 13.21 -20.38
N ASN A 410 -9.30 12.46 -21.35
CA ASN A 410 -9.94 11.18 -21.07
C ASN A 410 -8.94 10.15 -20.51
N VAL A 411 -7.73 10.08 -21.06
CA VAL A 411 -6.68 9.17 -20.55
C VAL A 411 -6.23 9.57 -19.14
N ALA A 412 -6.21 10.87 -18.83
CA ALA A 412 -5.82 11.39 -17.52
C ALA A 412 -6.89 11.22 -16.43
N SER A 413 -8.16 10.97 -16.80
CA SER A 413 -9.31 10.85 -15.88
C SER A 413 -9.19 9.74 -14.83
N VAL A 414 -8.21 8.83 -14.98
CA VAL A 414 -7.93 7.74 -14.04
C VAL A 414 -7.47 8.22 -12.65
N ASP A 415 -6.98 9.45 -12.54
CA ASP A 415 -6.50 10.04 -11.29
C ASP A 415 -6.74 11.56 -11.29
N PRO A 416 -7.26 12.14 -10.19
CA PRO A 416 -7.59 13.57 -10.13
C PRO A 416 -6.37 14.48 -10.22
N ASN A 417 -5.20 14.08 -9.69
CA ASN A 417 -3.98 14.89 -9.76
C ASN A 417 -3.41 14.88 -11.18
N LEU A 418 -3.42 13.71 -11.83
CA LEU A 418 -3.00 13.61 -13.22
C LEU A 418 -3.95 14.38 -14.15
N ALA A 419 -5.26 14.28 -13.94
CA ALA A 419 -6.27 15.06 -14.67
C ALA A 419 -6.01 16.57 -14.53
N LEU A 420 -5.73 17.06 -13.32
CA LEU A 420 -5.36 18.46 -13.09
C LEU A 420 -4.08 18.85 -13.83
N ALA A 421 -3.03 18.02 -13.79
CA ALA A 421 -1.77 18.28 -14.47
C ALA A 421 -1.93 18.34 -16.00
N VAL A 422 -2.72 17.43 -16.58
CA VAL A 422 -3.04 17.42 -18.01
C VAL A 422 -3.95 18.60 -18.38
N SER A 423 -4.92 18.98 -17.55
CA SER A 423 -5.72 20.19 -17.75
C SER A 423 -4.86 21.46 -17.80
N LYS A 424 -3.80 21.55 -17.00
CA LYS A 424 -2.83 22.66 -17.09
C LYS A 424 -2.06 22.65 -18.41
N ASN A 425 -1.74 21.48 -18.97
CA ASN A 425 -1.14 21.39 -20.31
C ASN A 425 -2.13 21.79 -21.41
N VAL A 426 -3.40 21.41 -21.28
CA VAL A 426 -4.48 21.87 -22.17
C VAL A 426 -4.65 23.38 -22.08
N ALA A 427 -4.62 23.98 -20.89
CA ALA A 427 -4.69 25.43 -20.73
C ALA A 427 -3.53 26.15 -21.47
N LYS A 428 -2.29 25.64 -21.36
CA LYS A 428 -1.14 26.15 -22.14
C LYS A 428 -1.34 25.99 -23.65
N THR A 429 -2.01 24.92 -24.06
CA THR A 429 -2.31 24.60 -25.47
C THR A 429 -3.35 25.58 -26.03
N VAL A 430 -4.41 25.85 -25.28
CA VAL A 430 -5.41 26.87 -25.62
C VAL A 430 -4.76 28.25 -25.68
N GLN A 431 -3.89 28.58 -24.72
CA GLN A 431 -3.15 29.84 -24.74
C GLN A 431 -2.24 29.96 -25.98
N LEU A 432 -1.53 28.90 -26.38
CA LEU A 432 -0.74 28.89 -27.61
C LEU A 432 -1.63 29.13 -28.84
N PHE A 433 -2.80 28.49 -28.89
CA PHE A 433 -3.78 28.71 -29.95
C PHE A 433 -4.26 30.17 -29.99
N CYS A 434 -4.53 30.80 -28.84
CA CYS A 434 -4.86 32.21 -28.74
C CYS A 434 -3.76 33.10 -29.29
N VAL A 435 -2.50 32.93 -28.85
CA VAL A 435 -1.36 33.72 -29.31
C VAL A 435 -1.17 33.62 -30.83
N LYS A 436 -1.30 32.41 -31.38
CA LYS A 436 -1.20 32.18 -32.83
C LYS A 436 -2.37 32.80 -33.60
N SER A 437 -3.58 32.75 -33.03
CA SER A 437 -4.78 33.35 -33.61
C SER A 437 -4.71 34.88 -33.61
N GLU A 438 -4.21 35.48 -32.52
CA GLU A 438 -4.00 36.92 -32.39
C GLU A 438 -3.03 37.45 -33.45
N GLN A 439 -1.97 36.70 -33.76
CA GLN A 439 -1.01 37.04 -34.83
C GLN A 439 -1.64 37.10 -36.24
N LEU A 440 -2.81 36.48 -36.45
CA LEU A 440 -3.53 36.54 -37.72
C LEU A 440 -4.46 37.74 -37.85
N LEU A 441 -4.77 38.43 -36.74
CA LEU A 441 -5.75 39.53 -36.74
C LEU A 441 -5.23 40.72 -37.54
N CYS A 442 -6.12 41.28 -38.36
CA CYS A 442 -5.92 42.58 -38.99
C CYS A 442 -6.37 43.68 -38.03
N THR A 443 -5.50 44.65 -37.76
CA THR A 443 -5.75 45.79 -36.84
C THR A 443 -5.72 47.15 -37.55
N GLN A 444 -5.56 47.16 -38.87
CA GLN A 444 -5.47 48.36 -39.70
C GLN A 444 -6.85 48.81 -40.21
N GLY A 445 -6.95 49.96 -40.88
CA GLY A 445 -8.24 50.53 -41.35
C GLY A 445 -9.14 49.58 -42.16
N GLU A 446 -8.56 48.58 -42.83
CA GLU A 446 -9.29 47.49 -43.48
C GLU A 446 -10.23 46.72 -42.54
N CYS A 447 -9.92 46.61 -41.24
CA CYS A 447 -10.74 45.87 -40.28
C CYS A 447 -11.97 46.64 -39.77
N SER A 448 -11.96 47.98 -39.87
CA SER A 448 -12.98 48.85 -39.28
C SER A 448 -13.94 49.47 -40.31
N GLN A 449 -13.81 49.17 -41.60
CA GLN A 449 -14.67 49.74 -42.64
C GLN A 449 -16.16 49.43 -42.40
N VAL A 450 -17.00 50.46 -42.31
CA VAL A 450 -18.46 50.31 -42.11
C VAL A 450 -19.25 50.45 -43.41
N ILE A 451 -18.67 51.12 -44.42
CA ILE A 451 -19.33 51.43 -45.70
C ILE A 451 -18.65 50.64 -46.83
N GLY A 452 -19.44 49.89 -47.60
CA GLY A 452 -18.96 49.11 -48.74
C GLY A 452 -18.96 47.59 -48.49
N PRO A 453 -18.48 46.78 -49.45
CA PRO A 453 -18.42 45.33 -49.31
C PRO A 453 -17.40 44.91 -48.24
N LEU A 454 -17.61 43.72 -47.67
CA LEU A 454 -16.75 43.16 -46.62
C LEU A 454 -15.29 43.08 -47.09
N THR A 455 -14.35 43.58 -46.29
CA THR A 455 -12.92 43.56 -46.64
C THR A 455 -12.31 42.18 -46.38
N GLU A 456 -11.11 41.93 -46.91
CA GLU A 456 -10.35 40.71 -46.59
C GLU A 456 -9.91 40.67 -45.12
N GLY A 457 -9.59 41.84 -44.54
CA GLY A 457 -9.25 41.96 -43.11
C GLY A 457 -10.42 41.58 -42.21
N GLN A 458 -11.62 42.06 -42.52
CA GLN A 458 -12.85 41.70 -41.81
C GLN A 458 -13.18 40.21 -41.96
N ARG A 459 -13.10 39.66 -43.17
CA ARG A 459 -13.28 38.21 -43.38
C ARG A 459 -12.32 37.39 -42.54
N ARG A 460 -11.05 37.79 -42.48
CA ARG A 460 -10.02 37.09 -41.69
C ARG A 460 -10.31 37.17 -40.19
N ASN A 461 -10.60 38.35 -39.66
CA ASN A 461 -10.91 38.52 -38.22
C ASN A 461 -12.14 37.69 -37.82
N VAL A 462 -13.20 37.72 -38.63
CA VAL A 462 -14.41 36.91 -38.39
C VAL A 462 -14.08 35.42 -38.41
N ALA A 463 -13.28 34.95 -39.38
CA ALA A 463 -12.87 33.56 -39.44
C ALA A 463 -12.04 33.14 -38.22
N VAL A 464 -11.09 33.97 -37.76
CA VAL A 464 -10.31 33.72 -36.53
C VAL A 464 -11.23 33.64 -35.30
N VAL A 465 -12.17 34.58 -35.15
CA VAL A 465 -13.14 34.59 -34.06
C VAL A 465 -14.02 33.33 -34.08
N ASN A 466 -14.46 32.89 -35.26
CA ASN A 466 -15.23 31.65 -35.39
C ASN A 466 -14.40 30.42 -34.98
N SER A 467 -13.11 30.36 -35.34
CA SER A 467 -12.21 29.28 -34.91
C SER A 467 -12.02 29.27 -33.38
N LEU A 468 -11.80 30.44 -32.77
CA LEU A 468 -11.70 30.61 -31.32
C LEU A 468 -12.99 30.18 -30.61
N TYR A 469 -14.15 30.61 -31.13
CA TYR A 469 -15.45 30.27 -30.57
C TYR A 469 -15.74 28.77 -30.63
N ARG A 470 -15.44 28.12 -31.77
CA ARG A 470 -15.60 26.67 -31.93
C ARG A 470 -14.73 25.89 -30.94
N LEU A 471 -13.46 26.30 -30.79
CA LEU A 471 -12.58 25.70 -29.78
C LEU A 471 -13.13 25.90 -28.36
N GLN A 472 -13.58 27.12 -28.05
CA GLN A 472 -14.16 27.45 -26.74
C GLN A 472 -15.37 26.56 -26.43
N GLN A 473 -16.32 26.44 -27.36
CA GLN A 473 -17.50 25.59 -27.22
C GLN A 473 -17.13 24.12 -27.00
N ALA A 474 -16.19 23.60 -27.78
CA ALA A 474 -15.76 22.21 -27.68
C ALA A 474 -15.09 21.90 -26.34
N VAL A 475 -14.18 22.75 -25.89
CA VAL A 475 -13.52 22.60 -24.58
C VAL A 475 -14.53 22.75 -23.45
N ASN A 476 -15.44 23.74 -23.52
CA ASN A 476 -16.47 23.91 -22.50
C ASN A 476 -17.42 22.70 -22.41
N LYS A 477 -17.75 22.07 -23.54
CA LYS A 477 -18.52 20.82 -23.59
C LYS A 477 -17.77 19.66 -22.94
N ILE A 478 -16.45 19.58 -23.10
CA ILE A 478 -15.61 18.57 -22.44
C ILE A 478 -15.59 18.78 -20.92
N VAL A 479 -15.44 20.04 -20.47
CA VAL A 479 -15.44 20.42 -19.04
C VAL A 479 -16.79 20.14 -18.38
N SER A 480 -17.88 20.45 -19.07
CA SER A 480 -19.25 20.25 -18.57
C SER A 480 -19.73 18.79 -18.67
N GLY A 481 -18.94 17.91 -19.29
CA GLY A 481 -19.28 16.51 -19.48
C GLY A 481 -19.25 15.73 -18.15
N PRO A 482 -20.26 14.89 -17.86
CA PRO A 482 -20.28 14.11 -16.62
C PRO A 482 -19.10 13.13 -16.57
N GLY A 483 -18.33 13.19 -15.46
CA GLY A 483 -17.28 12.21 -15.15
C GLY A 483 -15.90 12.47 -15.79
N VAL A 484 -15.68 13.60 -16.48
CA VAL A 484 -14.44 13.84 -17.23
C VAL A 484 -13.41 14.67 -16.45
N CYS A 485 -13.82 15.62 -15.61
CA CYS A 485 -12.91 16.52 -14.91
C CYS A 485 -13.24 16.63 -13.42
N ALA A 486 -12.20 16.49 -12.57
CA ALA A 486 -12.28 16.87 -11.17
C ALA A 486 -12.46 18.40 -11.03
N PRO A 487 -13.05 18.92 -9.94
CA PRO A 487 -13.33 20.35 -9.79
C PRO A 487 -12.12 21.28 -10.03
N PRO A 488 -10.92 21.01 -9.49
CA PRO A 488 -9.75 21.85 -9.74
C PRO A 488 -9.31 21.86 -11.22
N ALA A 489 -9.53 20.74 -11.91
CA ALA A 489 -9.21 20.59 -13.33
C ALA A 489 -10.20 21.37 -14.21
N ALA A 490 -11.48 21.39 -13.81
CA ALA A 490 -12.52 22.19 -14.45
C ALA A 490 -12.24 23.69 -14.29
N GLU A 491 -11.92 24.15 -13.08
CA GLU A 491 -11.58 25.56 -12.81
C GLU A 491 -10.40 26.05 -13.66
N ALA A 492 -9.34 25.24 -13.78
CA ALA A 492 -8.18 25.58 -14.59
C ALA A 492 -8.53 25.76 -16.09
N LEU A 493 -9.47 24.95 -16.60
CA LEU A 493 -9.94 25.04 -17.98
C LEU A 493 -10.93 26.21 -18.15
N SER A 494 -11.85 26.44 -17.22
CA SER A 494 -12.75 27.60 -17.26
C SER A 494 -11.97 28.92 -17.30
N SER A 495 -10.93 29.05 -16.47
CA SER A 495 -10.07 30.24 -16.47
C SER A 495 -9.38 30.49 -17.83
N CYS A 496 -8.93 29.44 -18.53
CA CYS A 496 -8.33 29.64 -19.85
C CYS A 496 -9.37 30.01 -20.92
N LEU A 497 -10.63 29.59 -20.77
CA LEU A 497 -11.72 29.92 -21.70
C LEU A 497 -12.18 31.38 -21.57
N GLU A 498 -12.01 32.01 -20.41
CA GLU A 498 -12.21 33.45 -20.23
C GLU A 498 -11.20 34.25 -21.09
N ALA A 499 -9.94 33.82 -21.14
CA ALA A 499 -8.93 34.46 -21.99
C ALA A 499 -9.27 34.35 -23.49
N VAL A 500 -9.83 33.22 -23.93
CA VAL A 500 -10.35 33.06 -25.31
C VAL A 500 -11.46 34.07 -25.58
N GLN A 501 -12.39 34.27 -24.63
CA GLN A 501 -13.49 35.21 -24.77
C GLN A 501 -13.00 36.66 -24.88
N VAL A 502 -12.04 37.05 -24.04
CA VAL A 502 -11.41 38.38 -24.09
C VAL A 502 -10.77 38.64 -25.45
N LEU A 503 -10.05 37.67 -26.02
CA LEU A 503 -9.44 37.80 -27.34
C LEU A 503 -10.49 37.95 -28.45
N MET A 504 -11.57 37.16 -28.40
CA MET A 504 -12.68 37.29 -29.36
C MET A 504 -13.33 38.67 -29.30
N SER A 505 -13.59 39.20 -28.10
CA SER A 505 -14.12 40.54 -27.91
C SER A 505 -13.16 41.61 -28.46
N SER A 506 -11.87 41.50 -28.15
CA SER A 506 -10.84 42.44 -28.63
C SER A 506 -10.72 42.45 -30.16
N ALA A 507 -10.87 41.29 -30.81
CA ALA A 507 -10.80 41.18 -32.27
C ALA A 507 -11.96 41.89 -33.02
N VAL A 508 -13.13 41.97 -32.39
CA VAL A 508 -14.36 42.55 -32.98
C VAL A 508 -14.57 44.00 -32.56
N GLN A 509 -14.02 44.41 -31.41
CA GLN A 509 -14.19 45.75 -30.83
C GLN A 509 -13.90 46.91 -31.80
N PRO A 510 -12.83 46.90 -32.63
CA PRO A 510 -12.56 48.01 -33.56
C PRO A 510 -13.67 48.22 -34.59
N LEU A 511 -14.30 47.14 -35.07
CA LEU A 511 -15.42 47.22 -36.01
C LEU A 511 -16.66 47.79 -35.32
N LEU A 512 -16.98 47.30 -34.11
CA LEU A 512 -18.12 47.80 -33.34
C LEU A 512 -17.97 49.28 -32.99
N GLN A 513 -16.77 49.71 -32.62
CA GLN A 513 -16.47 51.11 -32.35
C GLN A 513 -16.69 51.95 -33.60
N SER A 514 -16.16 51.52 -34.76
CA SER A 514 -16.37 52.27 -36.01
C SER A 514 -17.83 52.34 -36.42
N VAL A 515 -18.63 51.30 -36.16
CA VAL A 515 -20.09 51.33 -36.38
C VAL A 515 -20.75 52.35 -35.46
N SER A 516 -20.39 52.37 -34.17
CA SER A 516 -20.88 53.35 -33.20
C SER A 516 -20.56 54.78 -33.64
N ASP A 517 -19.30 55.04 -34.01
CA ASP A 517 -18.84 56.36 -34.45
C ASP A 517 -19.57 56.80 -35.73
N SER A 518 -19.86 55.86 -36.64
CA SER A 518 -20.61 56.14 -37.88
C SER A 518 -22.08 56.49 -37.58
N ILE A 519 -22.72 55.76 -36.66
CA ILE A 519 -24.10 56.05 -36.23
C ILE A 519 -24.15 57.42 -35.53
N GLU A 520 -23.20 57.70 -34.64
CA GLU A 520 -23.10 58.98 -33.95
C GLU A 520 -22.94 60.14 -34.95
N ALA A 521 -22.07 60.00 -35.95
CA ALA A 521 -21.90 60.98 -37.01
C ALA A 521 -23.21 61.24 -37.78
N ILE A 522 -23.96 60.18 -38.13
CA ILE A 522 -25.27 60.31 -38.79
C ILE A 522 -26.26 61.06 -37.90
N ILE A 523 -26.33 60.71 -36.60
CA ILE A 523 -27.24 61.37 -35.65
C ILE A 523 -26.92 62.86 -35.51
N ILE A 524 -25.63 63.23 -35.50
CA ILE A 524 -25.22 64.64 -35.44
C ILE A 524 -25.67 65.37 -36.71
N THR A 525 -25.55 64.77 -37.90
CA THR A 525 -26.00 65.40 -39.14
C THR A 525 -27.50 65.63 -39.19
N LEU A 526 -28.32 64.72 -38.61
CA LEU A 526 -29.77 64.90 -38.53
C LEU A 526 -30.19 66.15 -37.74
N HIS A 527 -29.43 66.53 -36.71
CA HIS A 527 -29.73 67.76 -35.95
C HIS A 527 -29.35 69.05 -36.69
N GLN A 528 -28.53 68.93 -37.76
CA GLN A 528 -28.09 70.05 -38.59
C GLN A 528 -28.94 70.23 -39.85
N GLU A 529 -29.81 69.28 -40.18
CA GLU A 529 -30.74 69.39 -41.30
C GLU A 529 -31.94 70.30 -40.96
N ASP A 530 -32.17 71.30 -41.80
CA ASP A 530 -33.33 72.19 -41.69
C ASP A 530 -34.58 71.54 -42.31
N PHE A 531 -35.38 70.89 -41.47
CA PHE A 531 -36.65 70.27 -41.87
C PHE A 531 -37.80 71.26 -42.09
N SER A 532 -37.55 72.58 -42.02
CA SER A 532 -38.59 73.62 -42.20
C SER A 532 -38.77 74.10 -43.65
N GLY A 533 -37.93 73.62 -44.58
CA GLY A 533 -38.04 73.93 -46.02
C GLY A 533 -39.25 73.26 -46.69
N PRO A 534 -39.85 73.88 -47.74
CA PRO A 534 -41.00 73.31 -48.43
C PRO A 534 -40.62 71.99 -49.11
N LEU A 535 -41.48 70.97 -48.99
CA LEU A 535 -41.36 69.68 -49.67
C LEU A 535 -41.16 69.93 -51.17
N SER A 536 -39.97 69.63 -51.68
CA SER A 536 -39.75 69.61 -53.12
C SER A 536 -40.57 68.47 -53.70
N ASN A 537 -41.59 68.82 -54.50
CA ASN A 537 -42.44 67.84 -55.20
C ASN A 537 -41.58 66.92 -56.10
N PRO A 538 -42.02 65.66 -56.30
CA PRO A 538 -41.18 64.54 -56.71
C PRO A 538 -40.53 64.66 -58.10
#